data_AF-A0A2M8NEH2-F1
#
_entry.id   AF-A0A2M8NEH2-F1
#
_cell.length_a   1.000
_cell.length_b   1.000
_cell.length_c   1.000
_cell.angle_alpha   90.00
_cell.angle_beta   90.00
_cell.angle_gamma   90.00
#
_symmetry.space_group_name_H-M   'P 1'
#
loop_
_entity.id
_entity.type
_entity.pdbx_description
1 polymer ?
#
loop_
_entity_poly.entity_id
_entity_poly.type
_entity_poly.pdbx_seq_one_letter_code
_entity_poly.pdbx_strand_id
1 'polypeptide(L)'
;EQPITKGEASRRFEEDRSRLRQHFGCDITYVRGDDIYQLNSIDKPIIDLSDEAIRGLAFLRATFHPTHAPDRDTVLALVDEVTRLLPAARQQEARRESGFTELRLGIR
;
A
#
# COMPACT_ATOMS: atom_id res chain seq x y z
N GLU A 1 7.55 35.87 -18.41
CA GLU A 1 6.55 34.89 -17.95
C GLU A 1 5.31 35.66 -17.51
N GLN A 2 4.09 35.23 -17.89
CA GLN A 2 2.86 35.91 -17.45
C GLN A 2 2.60 35.57 -15.97
N PRO A 3 2.20 36.55 -15.14
CA PRO A 3 1.88 36.31 -13.73
C PRO A 3 0.61 35.45 -13.60
N ILE A 4 0.71 34.38 -12.83
CA ILE A 4 -0.43 33.49 -12.55
C ILE A 4 -1.40 34.23 -11.63
N THR A 5 -2.68 34.24 -11.96
CA THR A 5 -3.69 34.87 -11.10
C THR A 5 -3.91 34.04 -9.83
N LYS A 6 -4.35 34.67 -8.74
CA LYS A 6 -4.66 33.97 -7.47
C LYS A 6 -5.66 32.83 -7.65
N GLY A 7 -6.64 33.02 -8.54
CA GLY A 7 -7.65 32.00 -8.88
C GLY A 7 -7.03 30.79 -9.61
N GLU A 8 -6.16 31.03 -10.59
CA GLU A 8 -5.46 29.95 -11.30
C GLU A 8 -4.49 29.20 -10.40
N ALA A 9 -3.78 29.89 -9.51
CA ALA A 9 -2.90 29.27 -8.53
C ALA A 9 -3.67 28.36 -7.57
N SER A 10 -4.82 28.82 -7.07
CA SER A 10 -5.68 28.02 -6.18
C SER A 10 -6.23 26.79 -6.87
N ARG A 11 -6.68 26.92 -8.13
CA ARG A 11 -7.16 25.78 -8.93
C ARG A 11 -6.07 24.76 -9.18
N ARG A 12 -4.88 25.19 -9.62
CA ARG A 12 -3.73 24.30 -9.83
C ARG A 12 -3.32 23.57 -8.56
N PHE A 13 -3.29 24.28 -7.43
CA PHE A 13 -2.98 23.68 -6.15
C PHE A 13 -3.97 22.59 -5.76
N GLU A 14 -5.28 22.81 -5.94
CA GLU A 14 -6.29 21.79 -5.62
C GLU A 14 -6.18 20.56 -6.54
N GLU A 15 -5.89 20.78 -7.83
CA GLU A 15 -5.62 19.70 -8.79
C GLU A 15 -4.38 18.87 -8.38
N ASP A 16 -3.29 19.54 -8.03
CA ASP A 16 -2.06 18.89 -7.60
C ASP A 16 -2.24 18.19 -6.25
N ARG A 17 -3.01 18.77 -5.31
CA ARG A 17 -3.38 18.12 -4.05
C ARG A 17 -4.19 16.86 -4.29
N SER A 18 -5.14 16.89 -5.21
CA SER A 18 -5.92 15.72 -5.61
C SER A 18 -5.02 14.64 -6.22
N ARG A 19 -4.07 15.02 -7.09
CA ARG A 19 -3.08 14.10 -7.65
C ARG A 19 -2.17 13.50 -6.59
N LEU A 20 -1.71 14.31 -5.63
CA LEU A 20 -0.88 13.83 -4.51
C LEU A 20 -1.63 12.82 -3.66
N ARG A 21 -2.90 13.09 -3.36
CA ARG A 21 -3.75 12.14 -2.65
C ARG A 21 -3.98 10.85 -3.46
N GLN A 22 -4.30 10.97 -4.74
CA GLN A 22 -4.59 9.82 -5.60
C GLN A 22 -3.35 8.96 -5.85
N HIS A 23 -2.20 9.59 -6.12
CA HIS A 23 -0.99 8.87 -6.48
C HIS A 23 -0.16 8.47 -5.27
N PHE A 24 -0.13 9.26 -4.19
CA PHE A 24 0.77 9.04 -3.07
C PHE A 24 0.06 8.78 -1.74
N GLY A 25 -1.28 8.68 -1.74
CA GLY A 25 -2.03 8.49 -0.51
C GLY A 25 -1.77 9.60 0.51
N CYS A 26 -1.39 10.80 0.05
CA CYS A 26 -1.10 11.91 0.95
C CYS A 26 -2.39 12.37 1.64
N ASP A 27 -2.37 12.47 2.96
CA ASP A 27 -3.37 13.19 3.73
C ASP A 27 -2.88 14.62 3.98
N ILE A 28 -3.51 15.59 3.31
CA ILE A 28 -3.16 17.01 3.41
C ILE A 28 -4.39 17.77 3.88
N THR A 29 -4.32 18.32 5.08
CA THR A 29 -5.39 19.13 5.68
C THR A 29 -5.02 20.59 5.75
N TYR A 30 -6.01 21.47 5.60
CA TYR A 30 -5.81 22.91 5.78
C TYR A 30 -6.10 23.31 7.23
N VAL A 31 -5.08 23.86 7.90
CA VAL A 31 -5.14 24.32 9.29
C VAL A 31 -5.46 25.81 9.27
N ARG A 32 -6.74 26.14 9.52
CA ARG A 32 -7.25 27.52 9.45
C ARG A 32 -6.59 28.48 10.45
N GLY A 33 -6.15 27.98 11.60
CA GLY A 33 -5.56 28.82 12.66
C GLY A 33 -4.24 29.46 12.23
N ASP A 34 -3.46 28.73 11.43
CA ASP A 34 -2.13 29.13 11.01
C ASP A 34 -2.05 29.51 9.52
N ASP A 35 -3.17 29.40 8.79
CA ASP A 35 -3.25 29.60 7.34
C ASP A 35 -2.26 28.71 6.55
N ILE A 36 -2.07 27.47 7.00
CA ILE A 36 -1.13 26.51 6.40
C ILE A 36 -1.82 25.21 5.96
N TYR A 37 -1.21 24.54 4.98
CA TYR A 37 -1.51 23.14 4.67
C TYR A 37 -0.53 22.25 5.42
N GLN A 38 -1.06 21.27 6.14
CA GLN A 38 -0.28 20.28 6.87
C GLN A 38 -0.41 18.92 6.18
N LEU A 39 0.74 18.31 5.88
CA LEU A 39 0.83 16.93 5.43
C LEU A 39 0.84 16.03 6.68
N ASN A 40 -0.25 15.31 6.92
CA ASN A 40 -0.42 14.48 8.11
C ASN A 40 0.19 13.08 7.91
N SER A 41 0.07 12.54 6.70
CA SER A 41 0.63 11.24 6.34
C SER A 41 0.89 11.14 4.83
N ILE A 42 1.79 10.22 4.48
CA ILE A 42 2.00 9.76 3.11
C ILE A 42 1.78 8.25 3.16
N ASP A 43 0.66 7.79 2.62
CA ASP A 43 0.27 6.38 2.71
C ASP A 43 0.61 5.59 1.44
N LYS A 44 1.57 6.08 0.64
CA LYS A 44 1.95 5.34 -0.57
C LYS A 44 2.79 4.12 -0.22
N PRO A 45 2.36 2.92 -0.63
CA PRO A 45 3.24 1.78 -0.68
C PRO A 45 4.36 2.00 -1.70
N ILE A 46 5.53 1.41 -1.41
CA ILE A 46 6.67 1.44 -2.33
C ILE A 46 6.34 0.67 -3.62
N ILE A 47 5.41 -0.30 -3.55
CA ILE A 47 4.97 -1.11 -4.68
C ILE A 47 3.45 -1.24 -4.71
N ASP A 48 2.88 -1.22 -5.91
CA ASP A 48 1.49 -1.60 -6.16
C ASP A 48 1.48 -2.94 -6.90
N LEU A 49 0.99 -3.98 -6.25
CA LEU A 49 0.94 -5.33 -6.81
C LEU A 49 -0.44 -5.59 -7.40
N SER A 50 -0.51 -6.34 -8.49
CA SER A 50 -1.78 -6.84 -9.04
C SER A 50 -2.42 -7.86 -8.10
N ASP A 51 -3.73 -8.10 -8.24
CA ASP A 51 -4.43 -9.10 -7.43
C ASP A 51 -3.86 -10.51 -7.60
N GLU A 52 -3.35 -10.82 -8.79
CA GLU A 52 -2.68 -12.09 -9.05
C GLU A 52 -1.37 -12.22 -8.27
N ALA A 53 -0.58 -11.15 -8.17
CA ALA A 53 0.63 -11.13 -7.35
C ALA A 53 0.30 -11.24 -5.85
N ILE A 54 -0.79 -10.62 -5.37
CA ILE A 54 -1.28 -10.80 -4.00
C ILE A 54 -1.64 -12.25 -3.71
N ARG A 55 -2.38 -12.90 -4.63
CA ARG A 55 -2.70 -14.34 -4.52
C ARG A 55 -1.43 -15.20 -4.52
N GLY A 56 -0.43 -14.84 -5.32
CA GLY A 56 0.87 -15.50 -5.34
C GLY A 56 1.59 -15.42 -3.99
N LEU A 57 1.68 -14.22 -3.38
CA LEU A 57 2.25 -14.05 -2.04
C LEU A 57 1.50 -14.87 -0.99
N ALA A 58 0.17 -14.88 -1.07
CA ALA A 58 -0.68 -15.65 -0.18
C ALA A 58 -0.42 -17.16 -0.28
N PHE A 59 -0.28 -17.67 -1.51
CA PHE A 59 0.05 -19.06 -1.80
C PHE A 59 1.43 -19.44 -1.29
N LEU A 60 2.45 -18.60 -1.52
CA LEU A 60 3.81 -18.82 -1.01
C LEU A 60 3.80 -18.91 0.52
N ARG A 61 3.12 -17.98 1.20
CA ARG A 61 2.98 -18.03 2.65
C ARG A 61 2.32 -19.33 3.10
N ALA A 62 1.16 -19.68 2.54
CA ALA A 62 0.42 -20.89 2.90
C ALA A 62 1.22 -22.19 2.65
N THR A 63 2.03 -22.22 1.60
CA THR A 63 2.85 -23.40 1.23
C THR A 63 4.02 -23.61 2.19
N PHE A 64 4.70 -22.52 2.59
CA PHE A 64 5.92 -22.60 3.39
C PHE A 64 5.68 -22.45 4.90
N HIS A 65 4.55 -21.89 5.34
CA HIS A 65 4.26 -21.68 6.77
C HIS A 65 4.18 -23.00 7.59
N PRO A 66 3.47 -24.06 7.12
CA PRO A 66 3.25 -25.29 7.88
C PRO A 66 4.20 -26.45 7.51
N THR A 67 5.08 -26.28 6.52
CA THR A 67 5.91 -27.36 5.97
C THR A 67 7.34 -27.27 6.49
N HIS A 68 8.07 -28.39 6.55
CA HIS A 68 9.55 -28.38 6.62
C HIS A 68 10.17 -28.17 5.23
N ALA A 69 9.56 -27.29 4.43
CA ALA A 69 10.06 -27.02 3.09
C ALA A 69 11.49 -26.45 3.17
N PRO A 70 12.37 -26.83 2.22
CA PRO A 70 13.68 -26.21 2.09
C PRO A 70 13.53 -24.70 2.00
N ASP A 71 14.45 -23.97 2.63
CA ASP A 71 14.48 -22.49 2.60
C ASP A 71 13.21 -21.79 3.12
N ARG A 72 12.37 -22.48 3.91
CA ARG A 72 11.16 -21.91 4.53
C ARG A 72 11.37 -20.52 5.11
N ASP A 73 12.35 -20.38 5.99
CA ASP A 73 12.53 -19.15 6.74
C ASP A 73 12.97 -18.01 5.80
N THR A 74 13.79 -18.33 4.78
CA THR A 74 14.21 -17.38 3.73
C THR A 74 13.01 -16.92 2.90
N VAL A 75 12.15 -17.84 2.46
CA VAL A 75 10.97 -17.51 1.64
C VAL A 75 9.97 -16.69 2.45
N LEU A 76 9.70 -17.06 3.69
CA LEU A 76 8.78 -16.33 4.56
C LEU A 76 9.30 -14.92 4.87
N ALA A 77 10.60 -14.76 5.11
CA ALA A 77 11.23 -13.45 5.30
C ALA A 77 11.06 -12.55 4.07
N LEU A 78 11.26 -13.08 2.87
CA LEU A 78 11.02 -12.33 1.62
C LEU A 78 9.54 -11.93 1.48
N VAL A 79 8.62 -12.87 1.73
CA VAL A 79 7.19 -12.57 1.66
C VAL A 79 6.80 -11.49 2.68
N ASP A 80 7.34 -11.53 3.90
CA ASP A 80 7.14 -10.49 4.92
C ASP A 80 7.68 -9.13 4.47
N GLU A 81 8.87 -9.10 3.86
CA GLU A 81 9.47 -7.87 3.35
C GLU A 81 8.63 -7.26 2.23
N VAL A 82 8.29 -8.04 1.21
CA VAL A 82 7.43 -7.57 0.11
C VAL A 82 6.06 -7.12 0.64
N THR A 83 5.48 -7.85 1.59
CA THR A 83 4.17 -7.48 2.17
C THR A 83 4.26 -6.14 2.92
N ARG A 84 5.34 -5.87 3.66
CA ARG A 84 5.51 -4.58 4.36
C ARG A 84 5.58 -3.38 3.42
N LEU A 85 5.97 -3.58 2.17
CA LEU A 85 6.02 -2.53 1.16
C LEU A 85 4.65 -2.22 0.55
N LEU A 86 3.63 -3.04 0.82
CA LEU A 86 2.25 -2.87 0.33
C LEU A 86 1.44 -1.93 1.23
N PRO A 87 0.35 -1.34 0.71
CA PRO A 87 -0.50 -0.49 1.53
C PRO A 87 -1.26 -1.36 2.54
N ALA A 88 -1.60 -0.81 3.70
CA ALA A 88 -2.20 -1.56 4.80
C ALA A 88 -3.44 -2.38 4.39
N ALA A 89 -4.28 -1.84 3.50
CA ALA A 89 -5.43 -2.56 2.95
C ALA A 89 -5.03 -3.83 2.18
N ARG A 90 -3.97 -3.76 1.36
CA ARG A 90 -3.47 -4.90 0.57
C ARG A 90 -2.70 -5.90 1.43
N GLN A 91 -2.03 -5.44 2.50
CA GLN A 91 -1.46 -6.34 3.51
C GLN A 91 -2.54 -7.20 4.17
N GLN A 92 -3.69 -6.59 4.49
CA GLN A 92 -4.82 -7.31 5.08
C GLN A 92 -5.42 -8.31 4.10
N GLU A 93 -5.53 -7.95 2.82
CA GLU A 93 -6.00 -8.84 1.76
C GLU A 93 -5.09 -10.05 1.60
N ALA A 94 -3.76 -9.85 1.49
CA ALA A 94 -2.80 -10.95 1.40
C ALA A 94 -2.91 -11.94 2.58
N ARG A 95 -3.12 -11.44 3.81
CA ARG A 95 -3.33 -12.29 5.00
C ARG A 95 -4.63 -13.10 4.93
N ARG A 96 -5.72 -12.50 4.43
CA ARG A 96 -7.01 -13.20 4.25
C ARG A 96 -6.89 -14.30 3.20
N GLU A 97 -6.27 -13.99 2.07
CA GLU A 97 -6.02 -14.93 0.98
C GLU A 97 -5.13 -16.10 1.43
N SER A 98 -4.14 -15.86 2.30
CA SER A 98 -3.32 -16.94 2.87
C SER A 98 -4.17 -17.92 3.67
N GLY A 99 -5.03 -17.44 4.58
CA GLY A 99 -5.90 -18.31 5.36
C GLY A 99 -6.89 -19.11 4.49
N PHE A 100 -7.41 -18.49 3.42
CA PHE A 100 -8.25 -19.21 2.46
C PHE A 100 -7.47 -20.29 1.70
N THR A 101 -6.23 -19.98 1.33
CA THR A 101 -5.35 -20.91 0.61
C THR A 101 -4.93 -22.08 1.50
N GLU A 102 -4.59 -21.86 2.76
CA GLU A 102 -4.31 -22.91 3.75
C GLU A 102 -5.47 -23.89 3.88
N LEU A 103 -6.71 -23.38 3.97
CA LEU A 103 -7.92 -24.21 3.98
C LEU A 103 -8.08 -25.03 2.69
N ARG A 104 -7.81 -24.44 1.52
CA ARG A 104 -7.86 -25.16 0.22
C ARG A 104 -6.78 -26.23 0.10
N LEU A 105 -5.60 -25.98 0.63
CA LEU A 105 -4.48 -26.93 0.63
C LEU A 105 -4.63 -28.02 1.70
N GLY A 106 -5.62 -27.90 2.59
CA GLY A 106 -5.87 -28.85 3.66
C GLY A 106 -4.81 -28.80 4.76
N ILE A 107 -4.13 -27.66 4.92
CA ILE A 107 -3.06 -27.49 5.88
C ILE A 107 -3.56 -26.68 7.08
N ARG A 108 -3.48 -27.27 8.28
CA ARG A 108 -3.78 -26.64 9.57
C ARG A 108 -2.68 -26.94 10.57
#